data_AF-X0TL75-F1
#
_entry.id   AF-X0TL75-F1
#
_cell.length_a   1.000
_cell.length_b   1.000
_cell.length_c   1.000
_cell.angle_alpha   90.00
_cell.angle_beta   90.00
_cell.angle_gamma   90.00
#
_symmetry.space_group_name_H-M   'P 1'
#
loop_
_entity.id
_entity.type
_entity.pdbx_description
1 polymer ?
#
loop_
_entity_poly.entity_id
_entity_poly.type
_entity_poly.pdbx_seq_one_letter_code
_entity_poly.pdbx_strand_id
1 'polypeptide(L)'
;MLYKLKEDYKNDYDIDYLLSRLTAFANRLKPLLENELYYKLFSEPKSDIKPEDYTYKEVCHTYMLDGEKKWSKWTRVKSNTIMKYLKQYNCHEVYYTVQKFRFPEKVYNEDFIMPLYFDLDASDGHVITDTLLEARKIVQFLIDLKIPTNMIQIAFSGSKGFHIIVHEKIFDFQPAKDMHKQIKHLQKKLNKILELKTNDLSAGNRKMLRIQNTLNRKSGLYKVSISTKGLFNATIEGIMAMAKQPKKKVPIKKPITIPKAKKWVKKMLAD
;
A
#
# COMPACT_ATOMS: atom_id res chain seq x y z
N MET A 1 -23.61 2.35 14.67
CA MET A 1 -24.51 1.20 14.90
C MET A 1 -25.10 1.26 16.32
N LEU A 2 -24.28 1.21 17.39
CA LEU A 2 -24.74 1.31 18.79
C LEU A 2 -25.60 2.55 19.11
N TYR A 3 -25.22 3.73 18.61
CA TYR A 3 -25.99 4.97 18.84
C TYR A 3 -27.36 4.93 18.16
N LYS A 4 -27.44 4.35 16.96
CA LYS A 4 -28.67 4.21 16.18
C LYS A 4 -29.61 3.16 16.79
N LEU A 5 -29.06 2.06 17.31
CA LEU A 5 -29.81 1.04 18.04
C LEU A 5 -30.38 1.57 19.37
N LYS A 6 -29.67 2.45 20.08
CA LYS A 6 -30.18 3.10 21.30
C LYS A 6 -31.32 4.10 21.02
N GLU A 7 -31.27 4.80 19.89
CA GLU A 7 -32.38 5.68 19.44
C GLU A 7 -33.59 4.88 18.96
N ASP A 8 -33.38 3.85 18.13
CA ASP A 8 -34.46 3.09 17.48
C ASP A 8 -35.28 2.24 18.47
N TYR A 9 -34.70 1.87 19.64
CA TYR A 9 -35.33 0.97 20.62
C TYR A 9 -35.59 1.61 22.00
N LYS A 10 -35.60 2.95 22.10
CA LYS A 10 -36.01 3.77 23.27
C LYS A 10 -36.17 3.00 24.59
N ASN A 11 -35.06 2.51 25.15
CA ASN A 11 -35.00 1.89 26.48
C ASN A 11 -35.90 0.65 26.75
N ASP A 12 -36.53 0.03 25.75
CA ASP A 12 -37.39 -1.16 25.99
C ASP A 12 -36.58 -2.43 26.30
N TYR A 13 -35.30 -2.43 25.99
CA TYR A 13 -34.39 -3.51 26.33
C TYR A 13 -33.06 -2.96 26.82
N ASP A 14 -32.49 -3.61 27.84
CA ASP A 14 -31.09 -3.41 28.21
C ASP A 14 -30.20 -3.90 27.06
N ILE A 15 -29.90 -2.98 26.15
CA ILE A 15 -29.07 -3.23 24.96
C ILE A 15 -27.70 -3.75 25.37
N ASP A 16 -27.16 -3.28 26.49
CA ASP A 16 -25.87 -3.71 26.99
C ASP A 16 -25.95 -5.17 27.49
N TYR A 17 -27.06 -5.56 28.13
CA TYR A 17 -27.37 -6.95 28.46
C TYR A 17 -27.54 -7.83 27.21
N LEU A 18 -28.33 -7.41 26.23
CA LEU A 18 -28.55 -8.18 24.99
C LEU A 18 -27.24 -8.38 24.22
N LEU A 19 -26.40 -7.35 24.12
CA LEU A 19 -25.07 -7.44 23.53
C LEU A 19 -24.19 -8.42 24.31
N SER A 20 -24.21 -8.37 25.65
CA SER A 20 -23.44 -9.32 26.47
C SER A 20 -23.83 -10.78 26.21
N ARG A 21 -25.13 -11.04 26.01
CA ARG A 21 -25.67 -12.38 25.72
C ARG A 21 -25.31 -12.85 24.32
N LEU A 22 -25.40 -11.97 23.32
CA LEU A 22 -24.96 -12.25 21.95
C LEU A 22 -23.46 -12.53 21.88
N THR A 23 -22.64 -11.73 22.59
CA THR A 23 -21.19 -11.97 22.69
C THR A 23 -20.87 -13.30 23.38
N ALA A 24 -21.55 -13.61 24.50
CA ALA A 24 -21.38 -14.87 25.20
C ALA A 24 -21.82 -16.08 24.36
N PHE A 25 -22.88 -15.92 23.56
CA PHE A 25 -23.34 -16.96 22.63
C PHE A 25 -22.32 -17.19 21.49
N ALA A 26 -21.84 -16.12 20.84
CA ALA A 26 -20.84 -16.21 19.79
C ALA A 26 -19.53 -16.84 20.30
N ASN A 27 -19.05 -16.45 21.48
CA ASN A 27 -17.84 -17.03 22.08
C ASN A 27 -17.97 -18.53 22.40
N ARG A 28 -19.18 -19.01 22.76
CA ARG A 28 -19.45 -20.44 22.99
C ARG A 28 -19.48 -21.26 21.70
N LEU A 29 -19.92 -20.66 20.60
CA LEU A 29 -19.92 -21.29 19.28
C LEU A 29 -18.53 -21.31 18.63
N LYS A 30 -17.64 -20.36 18.98
CA LYS A 30 -16.30 -20.22 18.40
C LYS A 30 -15.44 -21.50 18.44
N PRO A 31 -15.36 -22.28 19.54
CA PRO A 31 -14.61 -23.54 19.55
C PRO A 31 -15.34 -24.70 18.87
N LEU A 32 -16.64 -24.58 18.62
CA LEU A 32 -17.49 -25.62 18.02
C LEU A 32 -17.58 -25.50 16.50
N LEU A 33 -17.24 -24.34 15.95
CA LEU A 33 -17.26 -24.07 14.52
C LEU A 33 -15.84 -24.02 13.99
N GLU A 34 -15.60 -24.63 12.83
CA GLU A 34 -14.36 -24.37 12.09
C GLU A 34 -14.20 -22.85 11.92
N ASN A 35 -12.98 -22.35 12.14
CA ASN A 35 -12.70 -20.91 12.16
C ASN A 35 -13.28 -20.20 10.92
N GLU A 36 -13.23 -20.83 9.75
CA GLU A 36 -13.78 -20.28 8.50
C GLU A 36 -15.30 -20.12 8.54
N LEU A 37 -16.03 -21.11 9.06
CA LEU A 37 -17.49 -21.10 9.19
C LEU A 37 -17.98 -20.07 10.23
N TYR A 38 -17.26 -19.92 11.35
CA TYR A 38 -17.54 -18.90 12.35
C TYR A 38 -17.46 -17.48 11.73
N TYR A 39 -16.38 -17.18 11.01
CA TYR A 39 -16.27 -15.88 10.34
C TYR A 39 -17.33 -15.70 9.25
N LYS A 40 -17.72 -16.75 8.54
CA LYS A 40 -18.79 -16.66 7.52
C LYS A 40 -20.16 -16.32 8.11
N LEU A 41 -20.50 -16.87 9.28
CA LEU A 41 -21.80 -16.65 9.94
C LEU A 41 -21.89 -15.31 10.68
N PHE A 42 -20.77 -14.82 11.22
CA PHE A 42 -20.74 -13.66 12.11
C PHE A 42 -19.99 -12.44 11.55
N SER A 43 -19.52 -12.48 10.30
CA SER A 43 -19.04 -11.27 9.62
C SER A 43 -20.22 -10.48 9.04
N GLU A 44 -20.13 -9.15 9.09
CA GLU A 44 -21.09 -8.29 8.38
C GLU A 44 -21.22 -8.74 6.91
N PRO A 45 -22.43 -8.72 6.32
CA PRO A 45 -22.61 -9.06 4.92
C PRO A 45 -21.69 -8.18 4.06
N LYS A 46 -20.82 -8.81 3.27
CA LYS A 46 -19.84 -8.14 2.38
C LYS A 46 -20.48 -7.29 1.27
N SER A 47 -21.81 -7.26 1.15
CA SER A 47 -22.54 -6.77 -0.01
C SER A 47 -22.39 -5.27 -0.29
N ASP A 48 -21.94 -4.46 0.68
CA ASP A 48 -21.78 -3.01 0.51
C ASP A 48 -20.34 -2.48 0.66
N ILE A 49 -19.34 -3.35 0.84
CA ILE A 49 -17.96 -2.90 1.06
C ILE A 49 -17.30 -2.53 -0.27
N LYS A 50 -16.97 -1.26 -0.45
CA LYS A 50 -16.33 -0.75 -1.67
C LYS A 50 -14.83 -0.52 -1.46
N PRO A 51 -13.96 -0.74 -2.47
CA PRO A 51 -12.55 -0.36 -2.40
C PRO A 51 -12.32 1.09 -1.94
N GLU A 52 -13.24 1.99 -2.27
CA GLU A 52 -13.20 3.40 -1.89
C GLU A 52 -13.34 3.63 -0.37
N ASP A 53 -13.88 2.68 0.39
CA ASP A 53 -14.04 2.78 1.85
C ASP A 53 -12.71 2.58 2.60
N TYR A 54 -11.69 2.06 1.92
CA TYR A 54 -10.35 1.82 2.46
C TYR A 54 -9.52 3.11 2.44
N THR A 55 -9.84 4.01 3.36
CA THR A 55 -9.29 5.37 3.37
C THR A 55 -8.15 5.56 4.37
N TYR A 56 -7.80 4.57 5.19
CA TYR A 56 -6.75 4.68 6.21
C TYR A 56 -5.44 4.01 5.77
N LYS A 57 -4.32 4.53 6.27
CA LYS A 57 -2.99 3.92 6.14
C LYS A 57 -2.30 3.96 7.49
N GLU A 58 -1.37 3.06 7.71
CA GLU A 58 -0.46 3.17 8.85
C GLU A 58 0.77 3.98 8.43
N VAL A 59 1.21 4.87 9.31
CA VAL A 59 2.40 5.72 9.12
C VAL A 59 3.36 5.55 10.29
N CYS A 60 4.64 5.73 10.02
CA CYS A 60 5.69 5.82 11.03
C CYS A 60 6.78 6.78 10.54
N HIS A 61 7.60 7.28 11.45
CA HIS A 61 8.75 8.11 11.13
C HIS A 61 9.95 7.67 11.97
N THR A 62 11.13 8.11 11.57
CA THR A 62 12.35 7.87 12.34
C THR A 62 12.84 9.16 12.97
N TYR A 63 13.34 9.08 14.19
CA TYR A 63 13.90 10.20 14.95
C TYR A 63 15.23 9.78 15.57
N MET A 64 16.00 10.75 16.03
CA MET A 64 17.25 10.50 16.76
C MET A 64 16.96 10.60 18.26
N LEU A 65 17.47 9.65 19.02
CA LEU A 65 17.48 9.66 20.48
C LEU A 65 18.86 9.14 20.90
N ASP A 66 19.60 9.95 21.66
CA ASP A 66 20.94 9.64 22.16
C ASP A 66 21.93 9.21 21.05
N GLY A 67 21.90 9.90 19.91
CA GLY A 67 22.76 9.58 18.75
C GLY A 67 22.32 8.35 17.95
N GLU A 68 21.31 7.62 18.40
CA GLU A 68 20.78 6.44 17.71
C GLU A 68 19.49 6.73 16.94
N LYS A 69 19.34 6.05 15.79
CA LYS A 69 18.11 6.09 15.02
C LYS A 69 17.04 5.21 15.67
N LYS A 70 15.92 5.82 16.07
CA LYS A 70 14.74 5.12 16.60
C LYS A 70 13.55 5.22 15.65
N TRP A 71 12.59 4.32 15.84
CA TRP A 71 11.34 4.25 15.07
C TRP A 71 10.16 4.64 15.94
N SER A 72 9.27 5.48 15.41
CA SER A 72 7.98 5.73 16.04
C SER A 72 7.10 4.48 16.00
N LYS A 73 6.13 4.41 16.91
CA LYS A 73 5.04 3.42 16.78
C LYS A 73 4.27 3.67 15.46
N TRP A 74 3.80 2.59 14.87
CA TRP A 74 2.88 2.66 13.73
C TRP A 74 1.56 3.28 14.19
N THR A 75 1.14 4.34 13.52
CA THR A 75 -0.10 5.05 13.82
C THR A 75 -1.00 5.02 12.60
N ARG A 76 -2.29 4.77 12.79
CA ARG A 76 -3.26 4.75 11.71
C ARG A 76 -3.81 6.16 11.48
N VAL A 77 -3.77 6.60 10.22
CA VAL A 77 -4.21 7.94 9.82
C VAL A 77 -5.03 7.86 8.54
N LYS A 78 -5.93 8.82 8.34
CA LYS A 78 -6.66 8.94 7.07
C LYS A 78 -5.69 9.32 5.96
N SER A 79 -5.82 8.72 4.78
CA SER A 79 -4.87 8.89 3.67
C SER A 79 -4.71 10.35 3.23
N ASN A 80 -5.80 11.13 3.29
CA ASN A 80 -5.79 12.55 2.95
C ASN A 80 -5.14 13.45 4.04
N THR A 81 -4.90 12.94 5.25
CA THR A 81 -4.24 13.69 6.34
C THR A 81 -2.75 13.36 6.47
N ILE A 82 -2.22 12.42 5.67
CA ILE A 82 -0.78 12.05 5.69
C ILE A 82 0.11 13.28 5.51
N MET A 83 -0.26 14.23 4.65
CA MET A 83 0.52 15.46 4.47
C MET A 83 0.56 16.35 5.73
N LYS A 84 -0.48 16.33 6.56
CA LYS A 84 -0.49 17.03 7.86
C LYS A 84 0.46 16.34 8.85
N TYR A 85 0.40 15.00 8.88
CA TYR A 85 1.31 14.17 9.69
C TYR A 85 2.78 14.42 9.34
N LEU A 86 3.12 14.57 8.06
CA LEU A 86 4.49 14.88 7.62
C LEU A 86 5.04 16.19 8.21
N LYS A 87 4.23 17.25 8.22
CA LYS A 87 4.64 18.58 8.69
C LYS A 87 5.00 18.56 10.17
N GLN A 88 4.27 17.77 10.97
CA GLN A 88 4.51 17.63 12.41
C GLN A 88 5.90 17.05 12.73
N TYR A 89 6.44 16.20 11.88
CA TYR A 89 7.72 15.50 12.11
C TYR A 89 8.85 16.01 11.20
N ASN A 90 8.75 17.27 10.76
CA ASN A 90 9.76 17.95 9.95
C ASN A 90 10.19 17.17 8.68
N CYS A 91 9.30 16.35 8.11
CA CYS A 91 9.50 15.65 6.84
C CYS A 91 10.74 14.74 6.71
N HIS A 92 11.38 14.33 7.81
CA HIS A 92 12.55 13.43 7.75
C HIS A 92 12.12 11.96 7.85
N GLU A 93 12.48 11.16 6.85
CA GLU A 93 12.29 9.70 6.82
C GLU A 93 10.94 9.22 7.40
N VAL A 94 9.86 9.66 6.76
CA VAL A 94 8.50 9.22 7.08
C VAL A 94 8.05 8.15 6.10
N TYR A 95 7.37 7.14 6.60
CA TYR A 95 6.93 5.97 5.85
C TYR A 95 5.43 5.74 6.01
N TYR A 96 4.86 5.04 5.04
CA TYR A 96 3.47 4.58 5.10
C TYR A 96 3.36 3.13 4.60
N THR A 97 2.31 2.43 5.02
CA THR A 97 1.98 1.11 4.48
C THR A 97 1.36 1.21 3.10
N VAL A 98 1.80 0.38 2.15
CA VAL A 98 1.17 0.28 0.83
C VAL A 98 -0.30 -0.15 0.96
N GLN A 99 -0.59 -0.98 1.95
CA GLN A 99 -1.91 -1.36 2.43
C GLN A 99 -2.76 -0.14 2.80
N LYS A 100 -4.03 -0.19 2.41
CA LYS A 100 -5.10 0.67 2.88
C LYS A 100 -6.08 -0.13 3.72
N PHE A 101 -6.54 0.46 4.80
CA PHE A 101 -7.44 -0.12 5.79
C PHE A 101 -8.76 0.65 5.82
N ARG A 102 -9.83 -0.03 6.22
CA ARG A 102 -11.18 0.56 6.31
C ARG A 102 -11.38 1.31 7.62
N PHE A 103 -10.84 0.78 8.71
CA PHE A 103 -11.11 1.30 10.05
C PHE A 103 -9.98 2.21 10.56
N PRO A 104 -10.30 3.23 11.38
CA PRO A 104 -9.31 4.11 11.99
C PRO A 104 -8.39 3.41 12.99
N GLU A 105 -8.82 2.27 13.53
CA GLU A 105 -8.05 1.45 14.46
C GLU A 105 -7.76 0.08 13.86
N LYS A 106 -6.76 -0.62 14.41
CA LYS A 106 -6.38 -1.96 13.95
C LYS A 106 -7.45 -2.96 14.38
N VAL A 107 -8.04 -3.63 13.40
CA VAL A 107 -9.01 -4.70 13.64
C VAL A 107 -8.32 -6.04 13.37
N TYR A 108 -8.53 -7.01 14.27
CA TYR A 108 -7.99 -8.36 14.09
C TYR A 108 -8.57 -8.99 12.82
N ASN A 109 -7.71 -9.59 12.00
CA ASN A 109 -8.10 -10.29 10.78
C ASN A 109 -8.90 -9.41 9.78
N GLU A 110 -8.63 -8.10 9.74
CA GLU A 110 -9.27 -7.16 8.83
C GLU A 110 -8.89 -7.44 7.37
N ASP A 111 -9.89 -7.32 6.48
CA ASP A 111 -9.61 -7.17 5.05
C ASP A 111 -8.82 -5.87 4.83
N PHE A 112 -7.97 -5.85 3.83
CA PHE A 112 -7.29 -4.64 3.37
C PHE A 112 -7.14 -4.69 1.86
N ILE A 113 -6.83 -3.55 1.27
CA ILE A 113 -6.58 -3.45 -0.16
C ILE A 113 -5.23 -2.78 -0.39
N MET A 114 -4.54 -3.13 -1.46
CA MET A 114 -3.27 -2.48 -1.80
C MET A 114 -3.08 -2.39 -3.31
N PRO A 115 -2.36 -1.38 -3.81
CA PRO A 115 -1.96 -1.29 -5.20
C PRO A 115 -0.95 -2.38 -5.58
N LEU A 116 -0.80 -2.62 -6.89
CA LEU A 116 0.39 -3.31 -7.39
C LEU A 116 1.56 -2.33 -7.24
N TYR A 117 2.65 -2.79 -6.64
CA TYR A 117 3.85 -1.99 -6.43
C TYR A 117 5.10 -2.78 -6.80
N PHE A 118 6.20 -2.06 -7.00
CA PHE A 118 7.55 -2.61 -7.15
C PHE A 118 8.50 -1.74 -6.35
N ASP A 119 9.39 -2.38 -5.62
CA ASP A 119 10.40 -1.74 -4.78
C ASP A 119 11.77 -2.21 -5.26
N LEU A 120 12.34 -1.47 -6.20
CA LEU A 120 13.59 -1.82 -6.85
C LEU A 120 14.73 -1.21 -6.06
N ASP A 121 15.55 -2.07 -5.46
CA ASP A 121 16.68 -1.67 -4.64
C ASP A 121 17.97 -2.31 -5.15
N ALA A 122 19.02 -1.48 -5.27
CA ALA A 122 20.38 -1.96 -5.47
C ALA A 122 20.87 -2.62 -4.17
N SER A 123 20.75 -3.94 -4.10
CA SER A 123 21.33 -4.83 -3.10
C SER A 123 22.00 -6.04 -3.76
N ASP A 124 22.71 -6.84 -2.98
CA ASP A 124 23.17 -8.18 -3.39
C ASP A 124 24.02 -8.19 -4.69
N GLY A 125 24.92 -7.22 -4.83
CA GLY A 125 25.82 -7.09 -5.97
C GLY A 125 25.27 -6.29 -7.15
N HIS A 126 24.04 -5.79 -7.06
CA HIS A 126 23.45 -4.92 -8.08
C HIS A 126 23.79 -3.45 -7.86
N VAL A 127 23.92 -2.71 -8.97
CA VAL A 127 24.14 -1.27 -8.96
C VAL A 127 22.84 -0.52 -9.21
N ILE A 128 22.80 0.75 -8.82
CA ILE A 128 21.60 1.58 -8.97
C ILE A 128 21.14 1.71 -10.44
N THR A 129 22.06 1.61 -11.39
CA THR A 129 21.75 1.58 -12.83
C THR A 129 20.90 0.38 -13.21
N ASP A 130 21.11 -0.79 -12.59
CA ASP A 130 20.28 -1.99 -12.82
C ASP A 130 18.82 -1.71 -12.44
N THR A 131 18.60 -1.03 -11.31
CA THR A 131 17.24 -0.67 -10.85
C THR A 131 16.54 0.30 -11.82
N LEU A 132 17.28 1.18 -12.50
CA LEU A 132 16.72 2.08 -13.53
C LEU A 132 16.31 1.30 -14.77
N LEU A 133 17.13 0.35 -15.22
CA LEU A 133 16.82 -0.51 -16.36
C LEU A 133 15.59 -1.38 -16.06
N GLU A 134 15.52 -1.97 -14.88
CA GLU A 134 14.36 -2.76 -14.45
C GLU A 134 13.10 -1.90 -14.27
N ALA A 135 13.23 -0.67 -13.76
CA ALA A 135 12.12 0.27 -13.68
C ALA A 135 11.54 0.55 -15.08
N ARG A 136 12.41 0.74 -16.09
CA ARG A 136 11.99 0.94 -17.48
C ARG A 136 11.27 -0.28 -18.04
N LYS A 137 11.78 -1.50 -17.79
CA LYS A 137 11.10 -2.75 -18.19
C LYS A 137 9.69 -2.84 -17.62
N ILE A 138 9.53 -2.58 -16.31
CA ILE A 138 8.24 -2.62 -15.63
C ILE A 138 7.29 -1.56 -16.20
N VAL A 139 7.76 -0.32 -16.35
CA VAL A 139 6.92 0.76 -16.89
C VAL A 139 6.51 0.49 -18.33
N GLN A 140 7.41 -0.04 -19.17
CA GLN A 140 7.08 -0.45 -20.53
C GLN A 140 6.01 -1.54 -20.53
N PHE A 141 6.16 -2.58 -19.70
CA PHE A 141 5.15 -3.62 -19.56
C PHE A 141 3.77 -3.07 -19.14
N LEU A 142 3.73 -2.12 -18.20
CA LEU A 142 2.48 -1.46 -17.78
C LEU A 142 1.83 -0.65 -18.92
N ILE A 143 2.63 0.02 -19.75
CA ILE A 143 2.16 0.71 -20.96
C ILE A 143 1.59 -0.30 -21.96
N ASP A 144 2.22 -1.46 -22.12
CA ASP A 144 1.76 -2.52 -23.02
C ASP A 144 0.44 -3.14 -22.54
N LEU A 145 0.18 -3.14 -21.23
CA LEU A 145 -1.13 -3.41 -20.62
C LEU A 145 -2.17 -2.30 -20.84
N LYS A 146 -1.84 -1.26 -21.62
CA LYS A 146 -2.69 -0.10 -21.92
C LYS A 146 -3.00 0.76 -20.69
N ILE A 147 -2.13 0.74 -19.69
CA ILE A 147 -2.24 1.65 -18.53
C ILE A 147 -1.69 3.01 -18.95
N PRO A 148 -2.48 4.10 -18.86
CA PRO A 148 -1.99 5.44 -19.19
C PRO A 148 -0.79 5.82 -18.32
N THR A 149 0.22 6.47 -18.91
CA THR A 149 1.45 6.88 -18.21
C THR A 149 1.19 7.78 -17.01
N ASN A 150 0.15 8.61 -17.07
CA ASN A 150 -0.31 9.47 -15.97
C ASN A 150 -1.12 8.75 -14.88
N MET A 151 -1.24 7.42 -14.94
CA MET A 151 -1.78 6.56 -13.88
C MET A 151 -0.71 5.66 -13.23
N ILE A 152 0.54 5.76 -13.68
CA ILE A 152 1.70 5.03 -13.14
C ILE A 152 2.49 5.99 -12.26
N GLN A 153 2.58 5.70 -10.96
CA GLN A 153 3.37 6.49 -10.04
C GLN A 153 4.80 5.96 -10.03
N ILE A 154 5.76 6.80 -10.39
CA ILE A 154 7.19 6.45 -10.42
C ILE A 154 7.92 7.43 -9.50
N ALA A 155 8.77 6.91 -8.64
CA ALA A 155 9.63 7.75 -7.80
C ALA A 155 11.02 7.13 -7.66
N PHE A 156 12.05 7.96 -7.78
CA PHE A 156 13.36 7.60 -7.23
C PHE A 156 13.24 7.57 -5.72
N SER A 157 13.65 6.47 -5.09
CA SER A 157 13.50 6.27 -3.65
C SER A 157 14.25 7.36 -2.88
N GLY A 158 15.36 7.85 -3.41
CA GLY A 158 16.28 8.77 -2.75
C GLY A 158 17.53 8.05 -2.25
N SER A 159 17.73 6.75 -2.53
CA SER A 159 18.97 6.07 -2.15
C SER A 159 19.29 4.94 -3.13
N LYS A 160 18.60 3.80 -3.04
CA LYS A 160 19.03 2.55 -3.69
C LYS A 160 18.36 2.25 -5.03
N GLY A 161 17.29 2.95 -5.41
CA GLY A 161 16.57 2.65 -6.64
C GLY A 161 15.21 3.30 -6.74
N PHE A 162 14.18 2.56 -7.17
CA PHE A 162 12.91 3.10 -7.64
C PHE A 162 11.70 2.43 -7.02
N HIS A 163 10.67 3.23 -6.77
CA HIS A 163 9.34 2.74 -6.44
C HIS A 163 8.40 2.96 -7.61
N ILE A 164 7.69 1.91 -8.01
CA ILE A 164 6.61 1.99 -9.00
C ILE A 164 5.32 1.57 -8.29
N ILE A 165 4.25 2.36 -8.41
CA ILE A 165 2.95 2.06 -7.79
C ILE A 165 1.86 2.30 -8.82
N VAL A 166 0.97 1.32 -8.97
CA VAL A 166 -0.19 1.38 -9.86
C VAL A 166 -1.45 1.08 -9.04
N HIS A 167 -2.35 2.06 -9.01
CA HIS A 167 -3.53 2.05 -8.15
C HIS A 167 -4.38 0.78 -8.34
N GLU A 168 -4.87 0.20 -7.24
CA GLU A 168 -5.58 -1.08 -7.24
C GLU A 168 -6.81 -1.13 -8.16
N LYS A 169 -7.52 0.00 -8.28
CA LYS A 169 -8.66 0.19 -9.19
C LYS A 169 -8.34 -0.10 -10.66
N ILE A 170 -7.09 0.11 -11.09
CA ILE A 170 -6.65 -0.16 -12.47
C ILE A 170 -6.78 -1.65 -12.81
N PHE A 171 -6.55 -2.51 -11.82
CA PHE A 171 -6.61 -3.96 -11.94
C PHE A 171 -7.94 -4.55 -11.47
N ASP A 172 -8.84 -3.74 -10.91
CA ASP A 172 -10.09 -4.17 -10.27
C ASP A 172 -9.86 -5.11 -9.07
N PHE A 173 -8.80 -4.84 -8.30
CA PHE A 173 -8.55 -5.59 -7.07
C PHE A 173 -9.65 -5.34 -6.04
N GLN A 174 -10.02 -6.40 -5.33
CA GLN A 174 -10.97 -6.35 -4.24
C GLN A 174 -10.23 -6.47 -2.90
N PRO A 175 -10.75 -5.87 -1.82
CA PRO A 175 -10.18 -6.04 -0.49
C PRO A 175 -10.19 -7.51 -0.06
N ALA A 176 -9.10 -7.97 0.53
CA ALA A 176 -8.97 -9.34 1.02
C ALA A 176 -7.89 -9.44 2.12
N LYS A 177 -8.07 -10.37 3.06
CA LYS A 177 -7.10 -10.69 4.12
C LYS A 177 -5.75 -11.15 3.57
N ASP A 178 -5.77 -11.85 2.44
CA ASP A 178 -4.60 -12.44 1.79
C ASP A 178 -4.08 -11.62 0.60
N MET A 179 -4.55 -10.37 0.44
CA MET A 179 -4.17 -9.49 -0.67
C MET A 179 -2.65 -9.36 -0.85
N HIS A 180 -1.89 -9.43 0.24
CA HIS A 180 -0.42 -9.44 0.21
C HIS A 180 0.17 -10.65 -0.52
N LYS A 181 -0.44 -11.84 -0.40
CA LYS A 181 -0.02 -13.05 -1.10
C LYS A 181 -0.31 -12.94 -2.60
N GLN A 182 -1.50 -12.42 -2.95
CA GLN A 182 -1.88 -12.20 -4.35
C GLN A 182 -0.90 -11.23 -5.04
N ILE A 183 -0.57 -10.11 -4.39
CA ILE A 183 0.38 -9.13 -4.93
C ILE A 183 1.79 -9.73 -5.06
N LYS A 184 2.24 -10.48 -4.04
CA LYS A 184 3.53 -11.17 -4.09
C LYS A 184 3.59 -12.21 -5.23
N HIS A 185 2.50 -12.93 -5.49
CA HIS A 185 2.40 -13.87 -6.61
C HIS A 185 2.53 -13.15 -7.96
N LEU A 186 1.78 -12.06 -8.15
CA LEU A 186 1.86 -11.23 -9.35
C LEU A 186 3.27 -10.66 -9.57
N GLN A 187 3.90 -10.15 -8.51
CA GLN A 187 5.28 -9.65 -8.57
C GLN A 187 6.27 -10.77 -8.93
N LYS A 188 6.16 -11.96 -8.33
CA LYS A 188 7.02 -13.11 -8.69
C LYS A 188 6.89 -13.50 -10.16
N LYS A 189 5.66 -13.55 -10.68
CA LYS A 189 5.43 -13.85 -12.10
C LYS A 189 6.05 -12.78 -13.00
N LEU A 190 5.89 -11.50 -12.66
CA LEU A 190 6.52 -10.42 -13.42
C LEU A 190 8.04 -10.40 -13.30
N ASN A 191 8.60 -10.69 -12.13
CA ASN A 191 10.04 -10.86 -11.98
C ASN A 191 10.57 -11.94 -12.91
N LYS A 192 9.86 -13.06 -13.07
CA LYS A 192 10.24 -14.12 -14.01
C LYS A 192 10.09 -13.66 -15.47
N ILE A 193 8.96 -13.06 -15.84
CA ILE A 193 8.66 -12.64 -17.22
C ILE A 193 9.62 -11.56 -17.71
N LEU A 194 9.98 -10.62 -16.84
CA LEU A 194 10.81 -9.45 -17.18
C LEU A 194 12.28 -9.60 -16.73
N GLU A 195 12.62 -10.75 -16.14
CA GLU A 195 13.94 -11.07 -15.59
C GLU A 195 14.43 -10.01 -14.59
N LEU A 196 13.57 -9.66 -13.63
CA LEU A 196 13.86 -8.65 -12.60
C LEU A 196 14.62 -9.30 -11.45
N LYS A 197 15.72 -8.67 -11.05
CA LYS A 197 16.61 -9.12 -9.98
C LYS A 197 16.60 -8.16 -8.79
N THR A 198 16.22 -6.90 -8.99
CA THR A 198 16.31 -5.86 -7.95
C THR A 198 15.01 -5.60 -7.19
N ASN A 199 13.91 -6.26 -7.58
CA ASN A 199 12.61 -6.06 -6.94
C ASN A 199 12.53 -6.79 -5.58
N ASP A 200 12.45 -6.03 -4.49
CA ASP A 200 12.38 -6.52 -3.13
C ASP A 200 11.01 -7.15 -2.81
N LEU A 201 11.02 -8.48 -2.73
CA LEU A 201 9.89 -9.33 -2.37
C LEU A 201 9.80 -9.68 -0.87
N SER A 202 10.66 -9.09 -0.02
CA SER A 202 10.74 -9.37 1.43
C SER A 202 9.50 -8.98 2.23
N ALA A 203 8.40 -8.58 1.57
CA ALA A 203 7.17 -8.21 2.23
C ALA A 203 6.56 -9.37 3.04
N GLY A 204 6.48 -9.17 4.35
CA GLY A 204 5.46 -9.79 5.21
C GLY A 204 4.09 -9.15 5.00
N ASN A 205 3.22 -9.18 6.02
CA ASN A 205 1.84 -8.66 5.92
C ASN A 205 1.75 -7.13 5.67
N ARG A 206 2.85 -6.38 5.83
CA ARG A 206 2.90 -4.91 5.73
C ARG A 206 4.13 -4.48 4.94
N LYS A 207 3.94 -3.90 3.75
CA LYS A 207 5.05 -3.28 2.99
C LYS A 207 5.05 -1.81 3.29
N MET A 208 6.21 -1.30 3.71
CA MET A 208 6.42 0.11 3.98
C MET A 208 7.11 0.78 2.80
N LEU A 209 6.68 1.99 2.45
CA LEU A 209 7.36 2.85 1.48
C LEU A 209 7.57 4.23 2.08
N ARG A 210 8.72 4.85 1.77
CA ARG A 210 9.01 6.23 2.16
C ARG A 210 8.04 7.20 1.47
N ILE A 211 7.64 8.27 2.14
CA ILE A 211 6.74 9.28 1.58
C ILE A 211 7.49 10.17 0.57
N GLN A 212 6.77 10.61 -0.46
CA GLN A 212 7.27 11.54 -1.47
C GLN A 212 7.76 12.86 -0.84
N ASN A 213 8.90 13.38 -1.31
CA ASN A 213 9.56 14.61 -0.82
C ASN A 213 10.07 14.58 0.62
N THR A 214 10.26 13.40 1.21
CA THR A 214 11.04 13.28 2.46
C THR A 214 12.50 13.01 2.15
N LEU A 215 13.40 13.58 2.94
CA LEU A 215 14.85 13.39 2.85
C LEU A 215 15.24 11.99 3.35
N ASN A 216 16.09 11.28 2.59
CA ASN A 216 16.81 10.12 3.10
C ASN A 216 18.09 10.59 3.81
N ARG A 217 18.27 10.19 5.07
CA ARG A 217 19.41 10.67 5.87
C ARG A 217 20.74 10.10 5.40
N LYS A 218 20.75 8.87 4.89
CA LYS A 218 21.98 8.18 4.46
C LYS A 218 22.59 8.79 3.20
N SER A 219 21.75 9.13 2.22
CA SER A 219 22.22 9.68 0.93
C SER A 219 22.17 11.21 0.87
N GLY A 220 21.41 11.86 1.75
CA GLY A 220 21.11 13.30 1.63
C GLY A 220 20.19 13.64 0.45
N LEU A 221 19.55 12.64 -0.18
CA LEU A 221 18.66 12.85 -1.33
C LEU A 221 17.19 12.67 -0.96
N TYR A 222 16.33 13.44 -1.60
CA TYR A 222 14.88 13.36 -1.45
C TYR A 222 14.30 12.22 -2.27
N LYS A 223 13.22 11.61 -1.76
CA LYS A 223 12.34 10.80 -2.63
C LYS A 223 11.65 11.73 -3.63
N VAL A 224 11.90 11.59 -4.92
CA VAL A 224 11.38 12.48 -5.98
C VAL A 224 10.53 11.73 -7.01
N SER A 225 9.39 12.30 -7.40
CA SER A 225 8.51 11.73 -8.43
C SER A 225 9.12 11.95 -9.81
N ILE A 226 9.04 10.94 -10.66
CA ILE A 226 9.60 10.96 -12.01
C ILE A 226 8.46 10.74 -12.99
N SER A 227 8.41 11.52 -14.07
CA SER A 227 7.46 11.27 -15.16
C SER A 227 7.94 10.08 -15.99
N THR A 228 7.04 9.41 -16.70
CA THR A 228 7.44 8.32 -17.61
C THR A 228 8.50 8.77 -18.61
N LYS A 229 8.33 9.96 -19.22
CA LYS A 229 9.35 10.56 -20.10
C LYS A 229 10.70 10.76 -19.39
N GLY A 230 10.67 11.25 -18.15
CA GLY A 230 11.88 11.43 -17.34
C GLY A 230 12.58 10.11 -17.03
N LEU A 231 11.83 9.05 -16.77
CA LEU A 231 12.39 7.71 -16.50
C LEU A 231 13.14 7.17 -17.72
N PHE A 232 12.55 7.29 -18.92
CA PHE A 232 13.16 6.78 -20.15
C PHE A 232 14.33 7.62 -20.67
N ASN A 233 14.31 8.93 -20.45
CA ASN A 233 15.29 9.84 -21.06
C ASN A 233 16.46 10.23 -20.14
N ALA A 234 16.32 10.13 -18.82
CA ALA A 234 17.37 10.55 -17.90
C ALA A 234 18.40 9.46 -17.61
N THR A 235 19.65 9.85 -17.33
CA THR A 235 20.63 8.96 -16.71
C THR A 235 20.39 8.86 -15.20
N ILE A 236 21.06 7.91 -14.53
CA ILE A 236 20.93 7.78 -13.08
C ILE A 236 21.52 9.01 -12.35
N GLU A 237 22.63 9.55 -12.85
CA GLU A 237 23.26 10.77 -12.33
C GLU A 237 22.31 11.97 -12.47
N GLY A 238 21.64 12.08 -13.61
CA GLY A 238 20.60 13.10 -13.84
C GLY A 238 19.45 12.97 -12.84
N ILE A 239 19.00 11.76 -12.56
CA ILE A 239 17.96 11.48 -11.56
C ILE A 239 18.42 11.83 -10.14
N MET A 240 19.65 11.48 -9.77
CA MET A 240 20.23 11.80 -8.46
C MET A 240 20.42 13.32 -8.29
N ALA A 241 20.87 14.02 -9.33
CA ALA A 241 20.98 15.47 -9.33
C ALA A 241 19.61 16.13 -9.12
N MET A 242 18.57 15.62 -9.78
CA MET A 242 17.18 16.05 -9.56
C MET A 242 16.68 15.80 -8.13
N ALA A 243 17.23 14.80 -7.43
CA ALA A 243 16.82 14.41 -6.09
C ALA A 243 17.48 15.23 -4.97
N LYS A 244 18.36 16.18 -5.29
CA LYS A 244 18.99 17.08 -4.30
C LYS A 244 18.01 18.05 -3.64
N GLN A 245 16.83 18.25 -4.25
CA GLN A 245 15.79 19.15 -3.73
C GLN A 245 14.41 18.48 -3.85
N PRO A 246 13.46 18.82 -2.97
CA PRO A 246 12.08 18.35 -3.09
C PRO A 246 11.45 18.90 -4.38
N LYS A 247 10.57 18.10 -5.02
CA LYS A 247 9.93 18.49 -6.28
C LYS A 247 8.41 18.56 -6.16
N LYS A 248 7.79 19.39 -7.00
CA LYS A 248 6.34 19.30 -7.20
C LYS A 248 6.00 17.89 -7.69
N LYS A 249 5.02 17.26 -7.03
CA LYS A 249 4.59 15.90 -7.41
C LYS A 249 4.09 15.92 -8.85
N VAL A 250 4.51 14.93 -9.63
CA VAL A 250 3.90 14.66 -10.94
C VAL A 250 2.41 14.38 -10.71
N PRO A 251 1.48 15.12 -11.34
CA PRO A 251 0.06 14.87 -11.19
C PRO A 251 -0.29 13.47 -11.69
N ILE A 252 -1.08 12.74 -10.90
CA ILE A 252 -1.58 11.41 -11.25
C ILE A 252 -3.08 11.53 -11.50
N LYS A 253 -3.55 11.06 -12.67
CA LYS A 253 -4.97 11.06 -13.01
C LYS A 253 -5.74 10.13 -12.09
N LYS A 254 -7.03 10.45 -11.88
CA LYS A 254 -7.94 9.59 -11.14
C LYS A 254 -7.94 8.19 -11.79
N PRO A 255 -7.71 7.12 -11.02
CA PRO A 255 -7.57 5.79 -11.57
C PRO A 255 -8.92 5.28 -12.11
N ILE A 256 -8.87 4.64 -13.27
CA ILE A 256 -9.97 3.89 -13.86
C ILE A 256 -9.53 2.44 -14.06
N THR A 257 -10.48 1.51 -14.10
CA THR A 257 -10.18 0.12 -14.45
C THR A 257 -9.75 0.02 -15.90
N ILE A 258 -8.65 -0.69 -16.14
CA ILE A 258 -8.13 -0.94 -17.49
C ILE A 258 -8.45 -2.40 -17.85
N PRO A 259 -9.31 -2.66 -18.85
CA PRO A 259 -9.77 -4.02 -19.16
C PRO A 259 -8.64 -5.02 -19.41
N LYS A 260 -7.59 -4.62 -20.13
CA LYS A 260 -6.43 -5.47 -20.40
C LYS A 260 -5.64 -5.79 -19.12
N ALA A 261 -5.47 -4.84 -18.21
CA ALA A 261 -4.81 -5.04 -16.92
C ALA A 261 -5.63 -5.96 -16.00
N LYS A 262 -6.95 -5.77 -15.93
CA LYS A 262 -7.88 -6.65 -15.21
C LYS A 262 -7.82 -8.09 -15.75
N LYS A 263 -7.87 -8.28 -17.07
CA LYS A 263 -7.75 -9.59 -17.71
C LYS A 263 -6.41 -10.26 -17.41
N TRP A 264 -5.32 -9.49 -17.43
CA TRP A 264 -3.99 -9.98 -17.10
C TRP A 264 -3.92 -10.50 -15.66
N VAL A 265 -4.43 -9.75 -14.67
CA VAL A 265 -4.48 -10.20 -13.28
C VAL A 265 -5.27 -11.50 -13.13
N LYS A 266 -6.47 -11.57 -13.72
CA LYS A 266 -7.30 -12.79 -13.66
C LYS A 266 -6.56 -14.02 -14.18
N LYS A 267 -5.85 -13.88 -15.30
CA LYS A 267 -5.02 -14.96 -15.86
C LYS A 267 -3.91 -15.36 -14.88
N MET A 268 -3.15 -14.39 -14.38
CA MET A 268 -1.99 -14.65 -13.51
C MET A 268 -2.35 -15.23 -12.13
N LEU A 269 -3.54 -14.97 -11.61
CA LEU A 269 -4.02 -15.53 -10.33
C LEU A 269 -4.69 -16.90 -10.46
N ALA A 270 -5.13 -17.29 -11.67
CA ALA A 270 -5.70 -18.62 -11.93
C ALA A 270 -4.60 -19.69 -12.15
N ASP A 271 -3.46 -19.25 -12.68
CA ASP A 271 -2.24 -20.03 -12.89
C ASP A 271 -1.40 -20.16 -11.60
#